data_AF-A0A3N5RDR0-F1
#
_entry.id   AF-A0A3N5RDR0-F1
#
_cell.length_a   1.000
_cell.length_b   1.000
_cell.length_c   1.000
_cell.angle_alpha   90.00
_cell.angle_beta   90.00
_cell.angle_gamma   90.00
#
_symmetry.space_group_name_H-M   'P 1'
#
loop_
_entity.id
_entity.type
_entity.pdbx_description
1 polymer ?
#
loop_
_entity_poly.entity_id
_entity_poly.type
_entity_poly.pdbx_seq_one_letter_code
_entity_poly.pdbx_strand_id
1 'polypeptide(L)'
;MKNLGHLMLDLETMGKRSGCAIVSIGAVEFDIVTGETGREFYERIDLQSCLDVGLFVQASTLYWWLQQSDAARLELCKENISIQEALVRYRSFTTYLGDYQIWGNSANFDIGILEAAVFACGYTVVPWYFRNERDVRTLVSFAPQVKENHP
;
A
#
# COMPACT_ATOMS: atom_id res chain seq x y z
N MET A 1 11.39 21.13 -0.95
CA MET A 1 10.03 20.66 -1.25
C MET A 1 9.20 20.80 0.03
N LYS A 2 7.94 21.20 -0.08
CA LYS A 2 7.02 21.30 1.06
C LYS A 2 6.75 19.89 1.58
N ASN A 3 6.92 19.67 2.89
CA ASN A 3 6.51 18.42 3.52
C ASN A 3 5.01 18.52 3.84
N LEU A 4 4.19 17.63 3.30
CA LEU A 4 2.75 17.62 3.53
C LEU A 4 2.35 16.85 4.80
N GLY A 5 3.28 16.11 5.41
CA GLY A 5 3.10 15.46 6.72
C GLY A 5 2.26 14.17 6.71
N HIS A 6 1.59 13.84 5.60
CA HIS A 6 0.78 12.63 5.48
C HIS A 6 1.05 11.87 4.19
N LEU A 7 0.93 10.54 4.25
CA LEU A 7 1.07 9.63 3.13
C LEU A 7 -0.10 8.65 3.11
N MET A 8 -0.87 8.64 2.03
CA MET A 8 -1.87 7.60 1.77
C MET A 8 -1.19 6.39 1.16
N LEU A 9 -1.49 5.19 1.66
CA LEU A 9 -1.05 3.91 1.13
C LEU A 9 -2.27 3.11 0.65
N ASP A 10 -2.14 2.52 -0.52
CA ASP A 10 -3.11 1.60 -1.09
C ASP A 10 -2.38 0.39 -1.70
N LEU A 11 -2.85 -0.81 -1.41
CA LEU A 11 -2.27 -2.06 -1.92
C LEU A 11 -3.29 -2.86 -2.71
N GLU A 12 -2.87 -3.32 -3.89
CA GLU A 12 -3.51 -4.46 -4.53
C GLU A 12 -2.83 -5.73 -4.08
N THR A 13 -3.60 -6.75 -3.73
CA THR A 13 -3.07 -7.96 -3.08
C THR A 13 -3.72 -9.24 -3.59
N MET A 14 -3.04 -10.35 -3.34
CA MET A 14 -3.51 -11.71 -3.61
C MET A 14 -4.05 -12.40 -2.34
N GLY A 15 -4.50 -11.62 -1.36
CA GLY A 15 -5.06 -12.13 -0.11
C GLY A 15 -5.78 -11.04 0.68
N LYS A 16 -6.15 -11.33 1.93
CA LYS A 16 -6.88 -10.41 2.80
C LYS A 16 -6.28 -10.27 4.21
N ARG A 17 -5.07 -10.78 4.41
CA ARG A 17 -4.42 -10.82 5.73
C ARG A 17 -2.91 -10.64 5.56
N SER A 18 -2.25 -10.12 6.59
CA SER A 18 -0.80 -9.95 6.64
C SER A 18 -0.05 -11.22 6.18
N GLY A 19 1.01 -11.00 5.40
CA GLY A 19 1.79 -12.06 4.78
C GLY A 19 1.24 -12.54 3.43
N CYS A 20 0.13 -11.99 2.92
CA CYS A 20 -0.27 -12.25 1.55
C CYS A 20 0.62 -11.51 0.55
N ALA A 21 0.72 -12.05 -0.67
CA ALA A 21 1.47 -11.42 -1.74
C ALA A 21 0.83 -10.11 -2.21
N ILE A 22 1.69 -9.15 -2.56
CA ILE A 22 1.33 -7.82 -3.05
C ILE A 22 1.43 -7.81 -4.57
N VAL A 23 0.48 -7.17 -5.23
CA VAL A 23 0.40 -6.99 -6.69
C VAL A 23 0.92 -5.60 -7.08
N SER A 24 0.52 -4.57 -6.33
CA SER A 24 1.05 -3.22 -6.51
C SER A 24 1.04 -2.44 -5.20
N ILE A 25 1.95 -1.48 -5.10
CA ILE A 25 2.04 -0.53 -4.00
C ILE A 25 1.80 0.86 -4.59
N GLY A 26 0.71 1.50 -4.16
CA GLY A 26 0.42 2.90 -4.45
C GLY A 26 0.59 3.76 -3.21
N ALA A 27 1.23 4.92 -3.33
CA ALA A 27 1.24 5.90 -2.25
C ALA A 27 1.22 7.34 -2.74
N VAL A 28 0.53 8.22 -2.01
CA VAL A 28 0.37 9.63 -2.38
C VAL A 28 0.53 10.51 -1.15
N GLU A 29 1.41 11.51 -1.22
CA GLU A 29 1.52 12.52 -0.19
C GLU A 29 0.32 13.45 -0.20
N PHE A 30 -0.14 13.86 0.98
CA PHE A 30 -1.22 14.85 1.07
C PHE A 30 -1.13 15.68 2.35
N ASP A 31 -1.78 16.85 2.33
CA ASP A 31 -2.01 17.71 3.50
C ASP A 31 -3.45 17.53 3.98
N ILE A 32 -3.64 17.15 5.25
CA ILE A 32 -4.97 16.82 5.79
C ILE A 32 -5.88 18.05 5.95
N VAL A 33 -5.30 19.25 6.02
CA VAL A 33 -6.04 20.50 6.23
C VAL A 33 -6.45 21.10 4.90
N THR A 34 -5.54 21.13 3.92
CA THR A 34 -5.78 21.78 2.62
C THR A 34 -6.31 20.83 1.55
N GLY A 35 -6.08 19.52 1.70
CA GLY A 35 -6.36 18.52 0.66
C GLY A 35 -5.36 18.56 -0.51
N GLU A 36 -4.29 19.36 -0.43
CA GLU A 36 -3.23 19.39 -1.43
C GLU A 36 -2.53 18.04 -1.50
N THR A 37 -2.32 17.51 -2.71
CA THR A 37 -1.53 16.29 -2.95
C THR A 37 -0.12 16.63 -3.41
N GLY A 38 0.82 15.72 -3.16
CA GLY A 38 2.24 15.89 -3.43
C GLY A 38 2.82 14.76 -4.28
N ARG A 39 3.97 14.23 -3.83
CA ARG A 39 4.67 13.19 -4.58
C ARG A 39 3.86 11.89 -4.59
N GLU A 40 3.99 11.15 -5.68
CA GLU A 40 3.31 9.88 -5.88
C GLU A 40 4.34 8.75 -6.01
N PHE A 41 3.98 7.58 -5.54
CA PHE A 41 4.72 6.34 -5.69
C PHE A 41 3.78 5.28 -6.24
N TYR A 42 4.22 4.57 -7.28
CA TYR A 42 3.48 3.44 -7.81
C TYR A 42 4.44 2.42 -8.38
N GLU A 43 4.39 1.20 -7.87
CA GLU A 43 5.18 0.08 -8.38
C GLU A 43 4.32 -1.17 -8.49
N ARG A 44 4.49 -1.90 -9.60
CA ARG A 44 3.92 -3.24 -9.79
C ARG A 44 4.92 -4.28 -9.33
N ILE A 45 4.42 -5.30 -8.65
CA ILE A 45 5.22 -6.31 -7.99
C ILE A 45 5.12 -7.62 -8.75
N ASP A 46 6.28 -8.24 -9.01
CA ASP A 46 6.36 -9.60 -9.49
C ASP A 46 5.84 -10.56 -8.42
N LEU A 47 4.73 -11.25 -8.72
CA LEU A 47 4.09 -12.16 -7.80
C LEU A 47 5.03 -13.32 -7.40
N GLN A 48 5.90 -13.77 -8.31
CA GLN A 48 6.84 -14.85 -8.01
C GLN A 48 7.83 -14.41 -6.93
N SER A 49 8.38 -13.20 -7.02
CA SER A 49 9.27 -12.64 -6.00
C SER A 49 8.65 -12.59 -4.59
N CYS A 50 7.33 -12.39 -4.48
CA CYS A 50 6.61 -12.48 -3.20
C CYS A 50 6.61 -13.91 -2.65
N LEU A 51 6.34 -14.90 -3.50
CA LEU A 51 6.34 -16.31 -3.10
C LEU A 51 7.74 -16.77 -2.67
N ASP A 52 8.77 -16.29 -3.36
CA ASP A 52 10.17 -16.64 -3.08
C ASP A 52 10.62 -16.17 -1.68
N VAL A 53 10.01 -15.10 -1.15
CA VAL A 53 10.25 -14.63 0.23
C VAL A 53 9.22 -15.18 1.25
N GLY A 54 8.39 -16.13 0.85
CA GLY A 54 7.45 -16.83 1.74
C GLY A 54 6.11 -16.14 1.96
N LEU A 55 5.78 -15.09 1.19
CA LEU A 55 4.41 -14.56 1.17
C LEU A 55 3.48 -15.55 0.44
N PHE A 56 2.18 -15.53 0.75
CA PHE A 56 1.23 -16.49 0.20
C PHE A 56 0.12 -15.85 -0.67
N VAL A 57 -0.44 -16.65 -1.56
CA VAL A 57 -1.66 -16.33 -2.31
C VAL A 57 -2.85 -17.05 -1.67
N GLN A 58 -3.98 -16.37 -1.55
CA GLN A 58 -5.26 -17.00 -1.19
C GLN A 58 -6.03 -17.37 -2.44
N ALA A 59 -6.42 -18.64 -2.55
CA ALA A 59 -7.16 -19.15 -3.71
C ALA A 59 -8.46 -18.37 -3.97
N SER A 60 -9.18 -17.96 -2.92
CA SER A 60 -10.41 -17.15 -3.06
C SER A 60 -10.15 -15.78 -3.69
N THR A 61 -9.02 -15.14 -3.36
CA THR A 61 -8.63 -13.86 -3.97
C THR A 61 -8.15 -14.05 -5.41
N LEU A 62 -7.44 -15.15 -5.69
CA LEU A 62 -7.09 -15.51 -7.06
C LEU A 62 -8.33 -15.73 -7.93
N TYR A 63 -9.33 -16.48 -7.45
CA TYR A 63 -10.58 -16.68 -8.17
C TYR A 63 -11.34 -15.37 -8.40
N TRP A 64 -11.31 -14.46 -7.42
CA TRP A 64 -11.88 -13.12 -7.59
C TRP A 64 -11.16 -12.32 -8.69
N TRP A 65 -9.82 -12.37 -8.74
CA TRP A 65 -9.03 -11.73 -9.80
C TRP A 65 -9.34 -12.29 -11.19
N LEU A 66 -9.53 -13.60 -11.31
CA LEU A 66 -9.90 -14.27 -12.57
C LEU A 66 -11.27 -13.83 -13.10
N GLN A 67 -12.14 -13.32 -12.24
CA GLN A 67 -13.47 -12.81 -12.60
C GLN A 67 -13.48 -11.32 -12.96
N GLN A 68 -12.37 -10.60 -12.77
CA GLN A 68 -12.27 -9.18 -13.13
C GLN A 68 -12.22 -8.98 -14.64
N SER A 69 -12.36 -7.73 -15.09
CA SER A 69 -12.26 -7.39 -16.51
C SER A 69 -10.91 -7.79 -17.11
N ASP A 70 -10.87 -7.99 -18.43
CA ASP A 70 -9.62 -8.30 -19.15
C ASP A 70 -8.54 -7.24 -18.89
N ALA A 71 -8.93 -5.96 -18.84
CA ALA A 71 -8.03 -4.87 -18.50
C ALA A 71 -7.42 -5.03 -17.10
N ALA A 72 -8.25 -5.32 -16.09
CA ALA A 72 -7.76 -5.55 -14.73
C ALA A 72 -6.84 -6.77 -14.63
N ARG A 73 -7.13 -7.86 -15.36
CA ARG A 73 -6.25 -9.03 -15.40
C ARG A 73 -4.94 -8.74 -16.13
N LEU A 74 -4.95 -7.93 -17.19
CA LEU A 74 -3.75 -7.52 -17.91
C LEU A 74 -2.82 -6.65 -17.07
N GLU A 75 -3.34 -5.92 -16.06
CA GLU A 75 -2.48 -5.20 -15.11
C GLU A 75 -1.50 -6.14 -14.39
N LEU A 76 -1.88 -7.40 -14.13
CA LEU A 76 -1.01 -8.41 -13.52
C LEU A 76 0.14 -8.86 -14.44
N CYS A 77 -0.02 -8.65 -15.75
CA CYS A 77 0.94 -9.10 -16.77
C CYS A 77 1.85 -7.97 -17.27
N LYS A 78 1.68 -6.74 -16.77
CA LYS A 78 2.54 -5.61 -17.12
C LYS A 78 3.92 -5.75 -16.50
N GLU A 79 4.85 -4.94 -17.00
CA GLU A 79 6.20 -4.82 -16.43
C GLU A 79 6.11 -4.58 -14.91
N ASN A 80 6.89 -5.38 -14.19
CA ASN A 80 6.91 -5.44 -12.75
C ASN A 80 8.35 -5.55 -12.27
N ILE A 81 8.54 -5.29 -10.98
CA ILE A 81 9.82 -5.42 -10.29
C ILE A 81 9.66 -6.36 -9.10
N SER A 82 10.78 -6.90 -8.61
CA SER A 82 10.76 -7.73 -7.40
C SER A 82 10.23 -6.94 -6.20
N ILE A 83 9.59 -7.63 -5.23
CA ILE A 83 9.14 -7.01 -3.99
C ILE A 83 10.29 -6.33 -3.24
N GLN A 84 11.48 -6.93 -3.24
CA GLN A 84 12.67 -6.37 -2.61
C GLN A 84 13.06 -5.03 -3.24
N GLU A 85 13.08 -4.95 -4.58
CA GLU A 85 13.38 -3.71 -5.29
C GLU A 85 12.33 -2.63 -5.02
N ALA A 86 11.04 -2.99 -5.06
CA ALA A 86 9.96 -2.07 -4.75
C ALA A 86 10.05 -1.51 -3.33
N LEU A 87 10.38 -2.35 -2.34
CA LEU A 87 10.57 -1.91 -0.95
C LEU A 87 11.78 -0.97 -0.80
N VAL A 88 12.87 -1.20 -1.54
CA VAL A 88 14.01 -0.27 -1.58
C VAL A 88 13.58 1.07 -2.15
N ARG A 89 12.88 1.07 -3.29
CA ARG A 89 12.36 2.30 -3.91
C ARG A 89 11.37 3.03 -3.01
N TYR A 90 10.46 2.30 -2.36
CA TYR A 90 9.50 2.86 -1.41
C TYR A 90 10.19 3.51 -0.21
N ARG A 91 11.24 2.87 0.33
CA ARG A 91 12.06 3.45 1.40
C ARG A 91 12.77 4.72 0.94
N SER A 92 13.33 4.73 -0.27
CA SER A 92 13.94 5.95 -0.84
C SER A 92 12.91 7.08 -1.02
N PHE A 93 11.72 6.74 -1.52
CA PHE A 93 10.61 7.69 -1.68
C PHE A 93 10.19 8.34 -0.35
N THR A 94 10.03 7.52 0.69
CA THR A 94 9.61 7.95 2.04
C THR A 94 10.72 8.65 2.83
N THR A 95 12.00 8.47 2.50
CA THR A 95 13.11 9.13 3.21
C THR A 95 13.01 10.66 3.21
N TYR A 96 12.47 11.24 2.13
CA TYR A 96 12.30 12.69 2.01
C TYR A 96 11.12 13.26 2.81
N LEU A 97 10.26 12.41 3.39
CA LEU A 97 9.11 12.81 4.20
C LEU A 97 9.48 13.19 5.65
N GLY A 98 10.63 12.76 6.16
CA GLY A 98 10.96 12.93 7.57
C GLY A 98 9.96 12.21 8.48
N ASP A 99 9.38 12.92 9.46
CA ASP A 99 8.30 12.41 10.29
C ASP A 99 6.94 12.66 9.60
N TYR A 100 6.21 11.58 9.29
CA TYR A 100 4.93 11.64 8.59
C TYR A 100 3.94 10.62 9.16
N GLN A 101 2.66 10.87 8.94
CA GLN A 101 1.58 9.94 9.25
C GLN A 101 1.22 9.11 8.03
N ILE A 102 1.22 7.79 8.18
CA ILE A 102 0.83 6.86 7.12
C ILE A 102 -0.64 6.48 7.30
N TRP A 103 -1.40 6.54 6.21
CA TRP A 103 -2.83 6.30 6.17
C TRP A 103 -3.13 5.09 5.29
N GLY A 104 -4.06 4.24 5.72
CA GLY A 104 -4.63 3.18 4.90
C GLY A 104 -6.15 3.14 5.01
N ASN A 105 -6.79 2.44 4.07
CA ASN A 105 -8.23 2.21 4.11
C ASN A 105 -8.51 1.01 5.03
N SER A 106 -8.24 1.22 6.33
CA SER A 106 -7.93 0.26 7.39
C SER A 106 -6.43 0.14 7.67
N ALA A 107 -6.01 0.59 8.85
CA ALA A 107 -4.59 0.56 9.23
C ALA A 107 -4.03 -0.88 9.29
N ASN A 108 -4.83 -1.86 9.72
CA ASN A 108 -4.36 -3.25 9.80
C ASN A 108 -4.21 -3.92 8.41
N PHE A 109 -4.90 -3.41 7.38
CA PHE A 109 -4.89 -4.04 6.07
C PHE A 109 -3.66 -3.62 5.27
N ASP A 110 -3.67 -2.42 4.68
CA ASP A 110 -2.61 -1.98 3.78
C ASP A 110 -1.26 -1.87 4.49
N ILE A 111 -1.24 -1.18 5.64
CA ILE A 111 -0.01 -0.94 6.40
C ILE A 111 0.52 -2.27 6.99
N GLY A 112 -0.36 -3.09 7.56
CA GLY A 112 0.01 -4.40 8.12
C GLY A 112 0.49 -5.42 7.08
N ILE A 113 -0.03 -5.38 5.84
CA ILE A 113 0.44 -6.23 4.74
C ILE A 113 1.81 -5.75 4.25
N LEU A 114 2.01 -4.44 4.09
CA LEU A 114 3.31 -3.87 3.69
C LEU A 114 4.39 -4.18 4.74
N GLU A 115 4.08 -4.01 6.03
CA GLU A 115 4.99 -4.36 7.13
C GLU A 115 5.39 -5.84 7.08
N ALA A 116 4.43 -6.75 6.88
CA ALA A 116 4.74 -8.18 6.75
C ALA A 116 5.64 -8.48 5.55
N ALA A 117 5.46 -7.81 4.42
CA ALA A 117 6.33 -7.95 3.26
C ALA A 117 7.76 -7.45 3.52
N VAL A 118 7.89 -6.34 4.27
CA VAL A 118 9.20 -5.81 4.72
C VAL A 118 9.94 -6.85 5.55
N PHE A 119 9.27 -7.47 6.53
CA PHE A 119 9.89 -8.50 7.37
C PHE A 119 10.17 -9.80 6.60
N ALA A 120 9.29 -10.22 5.68
CA ALA A 120 9.51 -11.38 4.82
C ALA A 120 10.77 -11.23 3.94
N CYS A 121 11.07 -10.00 3.49
CA CYS A 121 12.29 -9.69 2.74
C CYS A 121 13.56 -9.58 3.62
N GLY A 122 13.46 -9.85 4.93
CA GLY A 122 14.58 -9.82 5.86
C GLY A 122 14.99 -8.45 6.39
N TYR A 123 14.20 -7.40 6.11
CA TYR A 123 14.40 -6.10 6.74
C TYR A 123 13.89 -6.13 8.19
N THR A 124 14.40 -5.24 9.05
CA THR A 124 14.07 -5.22 10.49
C THR A 124 13.29 -3.97 10.92
N VAL A 125 13.09 -3.01 10.03
CA VAL A 125 12.42 -1.73 10.31
C VAL A 125 11.59 -1.27 9.12
N VAL A 126 10.42 -0.69 9.41
CA VAL A 126 9.58 0.04 8.45
C VAL A 126 9.95 1.54 8.42
N PRO A 127 9.66 2.28 7.33
CA PRO A 127 10.05 3.69 7.20
C PRO A 127 9.11 4.67 7.91
N TRP A 128 8.22 4.22 8.80
CA TRP A 128 7.36 5.07 9.64
C TRP A 128 7.51 4.70 11.12
N TYR A 129 7.17 5.62 12.00
CA TYR A 129 7.07 5.33 13.43
C TYR A 129 5.74 4.64 13.73
N PHE A 130 5.73 3.57 14.55
CA PHE A 130 4.53 2.76 14.80
C PHE A 130 3.33 3.54 15.36
N ARG A 131 3.54 4.71 15.99
CA ARG A 131 2.44 5.57 16.47
C ARG A 131 1.84 6.48 15.39
N ASN A 132 2.40 6.46 14.18
CA ASN A 132 2.01 7.35 13.08
C ASN A 132 1.00 6.71 12.12
N GLU A 133 0.57 5.48 12.37
CA GLU A 133 -0.43 4.79 11.57
C GLU A 133 -1.82 5.39 11.78
N ARG A 134 -2.58 5.54 10.70
CA ARG A 134 -3.89 6.18 10.68
C ARG A 134 -4.86 5.37 9.82
N ASP A 135 -6.13 5.39 10.22
CA ASP A 135 -7.20 4.67 9.56
C ASP A 135 -8.25 5.65 9.01
N VAL A 136 -8.37 5.69 7.68
CA VAL A 136 -9.37 6.52 7.00
C VAL A 136 -10.80 6.12 7.37
N ARG A 137 -11.08 4.82 7.55
CA ARG A 137 -12.42 4.33 7.88
C ARG A 137 -12.89 4.83 9.23
N THR A 138 -11.97 5.03 10.17
CA THR A 138 -12.29 5.67 11.45
C THR A 138 -12.80 7.09 11.23
N LEU A 139 -12.10 7.92 10.45
CA LEU A 139 -12.56 9.27 10.14
C LEU A 139 -13.90 9.29 9.40
N VAL A 140 -14.04 8.44 8.38
CA VAL A 140 -15.29 8.31 7.61
C VAL A 140 -16.45 7.86 8.51
N SER A 141 -16.21 7.04 9.54
CA SER A 141 -17.27 6.63 10.47
C SER A 141 -17.82 7.80 11.31
N PHE A 142 -17.00 8.81 11.61
CA PHE A 142 -17.43 10.03 12.30
C PHE A 142 -18.08 11.07 11.38
N ALA A 143 -17.78 11.02 10.07
CA ALA A 143 -18.26 11.98 9.09
C ALA A 143 -18.62 11.31 7.75
N PRO A 144 -19.63 10.42 7.71
CA PRO A 144 -19.97 9.64 6.51
C PRO A 144 -20.30 10.51 5.29
N GLN A 145 -20.90 11.69 5.52
CA GLN A 145 -21.23 12.67 4.50
C GLN A 145 -20.02 13.18 3.71
N VAL A 146 -18.80 13.09 4.25
CA VAL A 146 -17.58 13.47 3.51
C VAL A 146 -17.37 12.54 2.32
N LYS A 147 -17.68 11.25 2.48
CA LYS A 147 -17.53 10.25 1.41
C LYS A 147 -18.69 10.29 0.42
N GLU A 148 -19.90 10.56 0.89
CA GLU A 148 -21.09 10.63 0.02
C GLU A 148 -21.00 11.78 -1.01
N ASN A 149 -20.37 12.89 -0.64
CA ASN A 149 -20.21 14.06 -1.51
C ASN A 149 -18.97 13.99 -2.43
N HIS A 150 -18.09 13.01 -2.22
CA HIS A 150 -16.86 12.79 -2.98
C HIS A 150 -16.64 11.29 -3.24
N PRO A 151 -17.47 10.67 -4.12
CA PRO A 151 -17.44 9.24 -4.41
C PRO A 151 -16.21 8.79 -5.19
#